data_AF-A0AAJ2N1K6-F1
#
_entry.id   AF-A0AAJ2N1K6-F1
#
_cell.length_a   1.000
_cell.length_b   1.000
_cell.length_c   1.000
_cell.angle_alpha   90.00
_cell.angle_beta   90.00
_cell.angle_gamma   90.00
#
_symmetry.space_group_name_H-M   'P 1'
#
loop_
_entity.id
_entity.type
_entity.pdbx_description
1 polymer ?
#
loop_
_entity_poly.entity_id
_entity_poly.type
_entity_poly.pdbx_seq_one_letter_code
_entity_poly.pdbx_strand_id
1 'polypeptide(L)'
;MKIKSSLVSQLLDITIILLTLITIVFLKIYYDFEPFKPSIQFLLVLLLLAADLYVLNDLIIRRIYTYEIDDAGVKENFTIFSKRETFIPYYNITNVELKKSFIGRVLNYGNVEVSSPKTKIILIGIKDPERIYNKIKEKIEMFKTKIKENEEH
;
A
#
# COMPACT_ATOMS: atom_id res chain seq x y z
N MET A 1 -14.40 10.60 1.56
CA MET A 1 -13.08 11.29 1.56
C MET A 1 -12.06 10.44 0.83
N LYS A 2 -11.50 10.93 -0.28
CA LYS A 2 -10.41 10.27 -1.02
C LYS A 2 -9.10 10.40 -0.27
N ILE A 3 -8.39 9.28 -0.09
CA ILE A 3 -7.10 9.25 0.59
C ILE A 3 -6.00 9.23 -0.47
N LYS A 4 -5.06 10.18 -0.35
CA LYS A 4 -3.87 10.25 -1.21
C LYS A 4 -2.66 9.69 -0.48
N SER A 5 -1.74 9.07 -1.23
CA SER A 5 -0.45 8.63 -0.71
C SER A 5 0.42 9.82 -0.29
N SER A 6 1.31 9.60 0.67
CA SER A 6 2.28 10.60 1.12
C SER A 6 3.29 10.92 0.02
N LEU A 7 3.68 12.21 -0.10
CA LEU A 7 4.76 12.68 -0.99
C LEU A 7 6.08 11.98 -0.69
N VAL A 8 6.34 11.69 0.59
CA VAL A 8 7.52 10.94 1.02
C VAL A 8 7.50 9.53 0.45
N SER A 9 6.33 8.90 0.48
CA SER A 9 6.17 7.57 -0.09
C SER A 9 6.44 7.61 -1.60
N GLN A 10 6.00 8.67 -2.30
CA GLN A 10 6.28 8.86 -3.74
C GLN A 10 7.76 9.09 -4.03
N LEU A 11 8.49 9.81 -3.17
CA LEU A 11 9.93 10.03 -3.31
C LEU A 11 10.73 8.74 -3.13
N LEU A 12 10.32 7.86 -2.21
CA LEU A 12 10.94 6.55 -2.06
C LEU A 12 10.75 5.71 -3.33
N ASP A 13 9.57 5.76 -3.93
CA ASP A 13 9.26 5.04 -5.17
C ASP A 13 10.16 5.53 -6.33
N ILE A 14 10.34 6.85 -6.47
CA ILE A 14 11.22 7.45 -7.48
C ILE A 14 12.69 7.06 -7.23
N THR A 15 13.12 7.09 -5.97
CA THR A 15 14.50 6.73 -5.59
C THR A 15 14.81 5.29 -5.97
N ILE A 16 13.88 4.36 -5.72
CA ILE A 16 14.02 2.95 -6.12
C ILE A 16 14.12 2.83 -7.64
N ILE A 17 13.21 3.48 -8.40
CA ILE A 17 13.24 3.43 -9.86
C ILE A 17 14.57 3.95 -10.41
N LEU A 18 15.09 5.04 -9.85
CA LEU A 18 16.39 5.60 -10.23
C LEU A 18 17.53 4.61 -9.96
N LEU A 19 17.49 3.94 -8.80
CA LEU A 19 18.51 2.97 -8.38
C LEU A 19 18.51 1.74 -9.31
N THR A 20 17.34 1.22 -9.65
CA THR A 20 17.17 0.16 -10.66
C THR A 20 17.71 0.60 -12.03
N LEU A 21 17.42 1.83 -12.47
CA LEU A 21 17.91 2.35 -13.74
C LEU A 21 19.45 2.50 -13.76
N ILE A 22 20.04 2.96 -12.66
CA ILE A 22 21.50 3.01 -12.47
C ILE A 22 22.10 1.61 -12.55
N THR A 23 21.50 0.62 -11.90
CA THR A 23 21.94 -0.78 -11.97
C THR A 23 21.95 -1.28 -13.41
N ILE A 24 20.88 -1.05 -14.17
CA ILE A 24 20.79 -1.46 -15.59
C ILE A 24 21.86 -0.77 -16.44
N VAL A 25 22.08 0.53 -16.24
CA VAL A 25 23.10 1.30 -16.97
C VAL A 25 24.51 0.78 -16.62
N PHE A 26 24.77 0.55 -15.34
CA PHE A 26 26.05 0.00 -14.87
C PHE A 26 26.32 -1.38 -15.46
N LEU A 27 25.31 -2.24 -15.50
CA LEU A 27 25.38 -3.55 -16.14
C LEU A 27 25.71 -3.44 -17.63
N LYS A 28 25.05 -2.52 -18.35
CA LYS A 28 25.31 -2.30 -19.78
C LYS A 28 26.73 -1.82 -20.05
N ILE A 29 27.25 -0.92 -19.20
CA ILE A 29 28.60 -0.33 -19.37
C ILE A 29 29.69 -1.37 -19.07
N TYR A 30 29.51 -2.19 -18.02
CA TYR A 30 30.59 -3.04 -17.52
C TYR A 30 30.67 -4.42 -18.20
N TYR A 31 29.56 -4.93 -18.74
CA TYR A 31 29.45 -6.33 -19.18
C TYR A 31 29.35 -6.56 -20.67
N ASP A 32 29.45 -5.52 -21.51
CA ASP A 32 29.33 -5.58 -22.99
C ASP A 32 28.35 -6.70 -23.43
N PHE A 33 27.10 -6.49 -23.03
CA PHE A 33 26.09 -7.50 -22.72
C PHE A 33 25.99 -8.66 -23.75
N GLU A 34 26.64 -9.79 -23.45
CA GLU A 34 26.42 -11.09 -24.12
C GLU A 34 25.48 -11.98 -23.27
N PRO A 35 24.14 -11.92 -23.46
CA PRO A 35 23.14 -12.49 -22.54
C PRO A 35 23.10 -14.03 -22.48
N PHE A 36 23.91 -14.74 -23.26
CA PHE A 36 23.79 -16.20 -23.44
C PHE A 36 24.97 -17.01 -22.91
N LYS A 37 25.98 -16.37 -22.30
CA LYS A 37 27.10 -17.10 -21.69
C LYS A 37 26.85 -17.26 -20.19
N PRO A 38 26.51 -18.47 -19.69
CA PRO A 38 26.29 -18.67 -18.26
C PRO A 38 27.60 -18.45 -17.51
N SER A 39 27.64 -17.40 -16.69
CA SER A 39 28.75 -17.05 -15.82
C SER A 39 28.23 -16.69 -14.42
N ILE A 40 29.10 -16.72 -13.42
CA ILE A 40 28.75 -16.26 -12.06
C ILE A 40 28.25 -14.81 -12.09
N GLN A 41 28.83 -14.00 -12.96
CA GLN A 41 28.43 -12.61 -13.16
C GLN A 41 26.99 -12.53 -13.68
N PHE A 42 26.62 -13.35 -14.67
CA PHE A 42 25.25 -13.44 -15.19
C PHE A 42 24.23 -13.84 -14.11
N LEU A 43 24.58 -14.78 -13.22
CA LEU A 43 23.72 -15.14 -12.09
C LEU A 43 23.50 -13.97 -11.12
N LEU A 44 24.54 -13.17 -10.84
CA LEU A 44 24.42 -11.97 -10.01
C LEU A 44 23.54 -10.91 -10.68
N VAL A 45 23.60 -10.76 -12.00
CA VAL A 45 22.71 -9.88 -12.75
C VAL A 45 21.26 -10.31 -12.62
N LEU A 46 20.97 -11.60 -12.82
CA LEU A 46 19.62 -12.14 -12.67
C LEU A 46 19.09 -11.96 -11.24
N LEU A 47 19.93 -12.15 -10.23
CA LEU A 47 19.56 -11.94 -8.83
C LEU A 47 19.21 -10.48 -8.56
N LEU A 48 20.02 -9.54 -9.06
CA LEU A 48 19.75 -8.10 -8.94
C LEU A 48 18.44 -7.71 -9.65
N LEU A 49 18.23 -8.21 -10.86
CA LEU A 49 17.02 -7.96 -11.64
C LEU A 49 15.78 -8.55 -10.95
N ALA A 50 15.88 -9.74 -10.36
CA ALA A 50 14.80 -10.33 -9.57
C ALA A 50 14.50 -9.51 -8.31
N ALA A 51 15.52 -8.97 -7.63
CA ALA A 51 15.35 -8.07 -6.50
C ALA A 51 14.66 -6.76 -6.92
N ASP A 52 15.09 -6.16 -8.03
CA ASP A 52 14.46 -4.96 -8.60
C ASP A 52 12.98 -5.20 -8.95
N LEU A 53 12.67 -6.31 -9.63
CA LEU A 53 11.29 -6.68 -9.97
C LEU A 53 10.42 -6.90 -8.72
N TYR A 54 10.98 -7.54 -7.69
CA TYR A 54 10.28 -7.74 -6.42
C TYR A 54 9.89 -6.40 -5.77
N VAL A 55 10.82 -5.44 -5.75
CA VAL A 55 10.55 -4.11 -5.18
C VAL A 55 9.57 -3.32 -6.06
N LEU A 56 9.72 -3.37 -7.38
CA LEU A 56 8.80 -2.70 -8.32
C LEU A 56 7.36 -3.20 -8.17
N ASN A 57 7.15 -4.49 -7.90
CA ASN A 57 5.81 -5.04 -7.68
C ASN A 57 5.10 -4.37 -6.49
N ASP A 58 5.80 -4.15 -5.36
CA ASP A 58 5.24 -3.45 -4.19
C ASP A 58 4.86 -1.99 -4.51
N LEU A 59 5.68 -1.32 -5.32
CA LEU A 59 5.42 0.06 -5.78
C LEU A 59 4.17 0.14 -6.68
N ILE A 60 4.04 -0.82 -7.60
CA ILE A 60 2.90 -0.88 -8.51
C ILE A 60 1.60 -1.09 -7.73
N ILE A 61 1.60 -2.03 -6.78
CA ILE A 61 0.45 -2.28 -5.89
C ILE A 61 0.02 -0.98 -5.21
N ARG A 62 0.94 -0.24 -4.59
CA ARG A 62 0.63 1.04 -3.91
C ARG A 62 -0.03 2.10 -4.79
N ARG A 63 0.26 2.10 -6.10
CA ARG A 63 -0.21 3.14 -7.02
C ARG A 63 -1.56 2.82 -7.66
N ILE A 64 -1.95 1.54 -7.70
CA ILE A 64 -3.17 1.12 -8.39
C ILE A 64 -4.43 1.26 -7.51
N TYR A 65 -4.27 1.08 -6.20
CA TYR A 65 -5.38 1.16 -5.25
C TYR A 65 -5.67 2.61 -4.86
N THR A 66 -6.95 2.98 -4.94
CA THR A 66 -7.46 4.23 -4.40
C THR A 66 -8.43 3.93 -3.28
N TYR A 67 -8.28 4.65 -2.16
CA TYR A 67 -9.06 4.41 -0.95
C TYR A 67 -10.01 5.56 -0.69
N GLU A 68 -11.25 5.22 -0.36
CA GLU A 68 -12.29 6.15 0.00
C GLU A 68 -12.92 5.76 1.33
N ILE A 69 -12.95 6.70 2.26
CA ILE A 69 -13.69 6.55 3.52
C ILE A 69 -14.98 7.32 3.38
N ASP A 70 -16.11 6.62 3.46
CA ASP A 70 -17.44 7.18 3.38
C ASP A 70 -18.17 7.08 4.74
N ASP A 71 -19.41 7.56 4.81
CA ASP A 71 -20.23 7.46 6.02
C ASP A 71 -20.74 6.04 6.29
N ALA A 72 -20.79 5.17 5.28
CA ALA A 72 -21.21 3.78 5.43
C ALA A 72 -20.06 2.80 5.70
N GLY A 73 -18.83 3.12 5.29
CA GLY A 73 -17.69 2.21 5.43
C GLY A 73 -16.43 2.64 4.70
N VAL A 74 -15.53 1.67 4.52
CA VAL A 74 -14.23 1.84 3.85
C VAL A 74 -14.28 1.14 2.49
N LYS A 75 -13.94 1.87 1.43
CA LYS A 75 -13.95 1.42 0.04
C LYS A 75 -12.54 1.45 -0.56
N GLU A 76 -12.20 0.38 -1.26
CA GLU A 76 -10.98 0.23 -2.04
C GLU A 76 -11.35 0.03 -3.51
N ASN A 77 -10.81 0.86 -4.39
CA ASN A 77 -11.03 0.79 -5.83
C ASN A 77 -9.71 0.48 -6.55
N PHE A 78 -9.72 -0.52 -7.42
CA PHE A 78 -8.61 -0.88 -8.31
C PHE A 78 -8.77 -0.21 -9.68
N THR A 79 -7.75 0.51 -10.14
CA THR A 79 -7.90 1.43 -11.30
C THR A 79 -7.40 0.88 -12.65
N ILE A 80 -6.44 -0.05 -12.70
CA ILE A 80 -5.62 -0.23 -13.91
C ILE A 80 -6.13 -1.28 -14.94
N PHE A 81 -6.98 -2.25 -14.60
CA PHE A 81 -7.45 -3.23 -15.61
C PHE A 81 -8.89 -3.74 -15.47
N SER A 82 -9.49 -3.68 -14.28
CA SER A 82 -10.90 -4.01 -14.08
C SER A 82 -11.38 -3.21 -12.87
N LYS A 83 -12.60 -2.65 -12.94
CA LYS A 83 -13.21 -1.95 -11.81
C LYS A 83 -13.60 -2.99 -10.75
N ARG A 84 -12.63 -3.41 -9.95
CA ARG A 84 -12.86 -4.17 -8.73
C ARG A 84 -13.02 -3.17 -7.60
N GLU A 85 -14.18 -3.24 -6.95
CA GLU A 85 -14.51 -2.47 -5.76
C GLU A 85 -14.62 -3.44 -4.58
N THR A 86 -13.86 -3.16 -3.52
CA THR A 86 -14.00 -3.85 -2.24
C THR A 86 -14.58 -2.84 -1.25
N PHE A 87 -15.72 -3.17 -0.64
CA PHE A 87 -16.36 -2.32 0.37
C PHE A 87 -16.51 -3.09 1.68
N ILE A 88 -16.02 -2.50 2.77
CA ILE A 88 -16.21 -3.02 4.13
C ILE A 88 -17.04 -2.00 4.91
N PRO A 89 -18.32 -2.31 5.21
CA PRO A 89 -19.14 -1.42 6.04
C PRO A 89 -18.68 -1.45 7.50
N TYR A 90 -18.89 -0.34 8.23
CA TYR A 90 -18.37 -0.19 9.60
C TYR A 90 -18.83 -1.28 10.57
N TYR A 91 -20.07 -1.76 10.45
CA TYR A 91 -20.61 -2.84 11.29
C TYR A 91 -19.92 -4.19 11.09
N ASN A 92 -19.26 -4.40 9.94
CA ASN A 92 -18.59 -5.65 9.59
C ASN A 92 -17.07 -5.59 9.82
N ILE A 93 -16.55 -4.45 10.32
CA ILE A 93 -15.13 -4.32 10.65
C ILE A 93 -14.88 -5.02 11.98
N THR A 94 -13.99 -6.02 11.97
CA THR A 94 -13.58 -6.77 13.17
C THR A 94 -12.35 -6.18 13.81
N ASN A 95 -11.42 -5.65 13.02
CA ASN A 95 -10.17 -5.10 13.51
C ASN A 95 -9.68 -3.96 12.62
N VAL A 96 -9.02 -2.98 13.23
CA VAL A 96 -8.30 -1.91 12.56
C VAL A 96 -6.91 -1.83 13.16
N GLU A 97 -5.87 -1.93 12.34
CA GLU A 97 -4.47 -1.88 12.77
C GLU A 97 -3.73 -0.73 12.10
N LEU A 98 -2.87 -0.06 12.86
CA LEU A 98 -1.94 0.95 12.36
C LEU A 98 -0.53 0.36 12.28
N LYS A 99 0.04 0.30 11.07
CA LYS A 99 1.40 -0.21 10.82
C LYS A 99 2.30 0.92 10.33
N LYS A 100 3.25 1.35 11.17
CA LYS A 100 4.28 2.34 10.82
C LYS A 100 5.67 1.71 10.88
N SER A 101 6.44 1.83 9.81
CA SER A 101 7.88 1.50 9.83
C SER A 101 8.64 2.53 10.67
N PHE A 102 9.92 2.26 11.00
CA PHE A 102 10.76 3.21 11.73
C PHE A 102 10.84 4.56 11.00
N ILE A 103 11.09 4.53 9.69
CA ILE A 103 11.11 5.71 8.82
C ILE A 103 9.70 6.33 8.73
N GLY A 104 8.65 5.50 8.67
CA GLY A 104 7.26 5.94 8.67
C GLY A 104 6.86 6.74 9.93
N ARG A 105 7.39 6.37 11.09
CA ARG A 105 7.17 7.12 12.34
C ARG A 105 7.79 8.52 12.26
N VAL A 106 9.02 8.63 11.78
CA VAL A 106 9.72 9.92 11.65
C VAL A 106 9.04 10.83 10.62
N LEU A 107 8.64 10.26 9.48
CA LEU A 107 8.08 11.02 8.35
C LEU A 107 6.54 11.07 8.34
N ASN A 108 5.92 10.70 9.46
CA ASN A 108 4.47 10.58 9.67
C ASN A 108 3.69 9.98 8.48
N TYR A 109 4.13 8.81 8.02
CA TYR A 109 3.40 8.00 7.06
C TYR A 109 3.35 6.54 7.50
N GLY A 110 2.39 5.79 6.99
CA GLY A 110 2.26 4.37 7.32
C GLY A 110 1.03 3.76 6.68
N ASN A 111 0.71 2.55 7.11
CA ASN A 111 -0.37 1.76 6.57
C ASN A 111 -1.47 1.62 7.60
N VAL A 112 -2.72 1.68 7.16
CA VAL A 112 -3.89 1.37 7.98
C VAL A 112 -4.54 0.12 7.41
N GLU A 113 -4.66 -0.91 8.22
CA GLU A 113 -5.27 -2.18 7.84
C GLU A 113 -6.67 -2.28 8.44
N VAL A 114 -7.66 -2.55 7.60
CA VAL A 114 -9.06 -2.72 7.98
C VAL A 114 -9.47 -4.14 7.63
N SER A 115 -9.83 -4.91 8.64
CA SER A 115 -10.15 -6.33 8.51
C SER A 115 -11.62 -6.59 8.79
N SER A 116 -12.21 -7.49 7.99
CA SER A 116 -13.53 -8.09 8.20
C SER A 116 -13.38 -9.62 8.13
N PRO A 117 -14.40 -10.41 8.49
CA PRO A 117 -14.30 -11.87 8.49
C PRO A 117 -13.97 -12.47 7.12
N LYS A 118 -14.35 -11.80 6.02
CA LYS A 118 -14.25 -12.32 4.65
C LYS A 118 -13.24 -11.58 3.78
N THR A 119 -12.82 -10.38 4.17
CA THR A 119 -11.95 -9.55 3.35
C THR A 119 -11.15 -8.57 4.21
N LYS A 120 -10.05 -8.07 3.65
CA LYS A 120 -9.13 -7.13 4.28
C LYS A 120 -8.74 -6.06 3.27
N ILE A 121 -8.82 -4.80 3.70
CA ILE A 121 -8.35 -3.63 2.95
C ILE A 121 -7.11 -3.11 3.64
N ILE A 122 -6.00 -2.96 2.89
CA ILE A 122 -4.77 -2.36 3.41
C ILE A 122 -4.61 -1.02 2.71
N LEU A 123 -4.73 0.06 3.47
CA LEU A 123 -4.46 1.39 2.96
C LEU A 123 -2.96 1.69 3.11
N ILE A 124 -2.22 1.66 2.00
CA ILE A 124 -0.75 1.68 2.03
C ILE A 124 -0.19 3.09 1.83
N GLY A 125 0.84 3.47 2.59
CA GLY A 125 1.62 4.70 2.37
C GLY A 125 0.83 5.99 2.63
N ILE A 126 -0.15 5.94 3.53
CA ILE A 126 -0.98 7.07 3.93
C ILE A 126 -0.14 8.13 4.65
N LYS A 127 -0.32 9.40 4.29
CA LYS A 127 0.15 10.54 5.09
C LYS A 127 -0.74 10.71 6.31
N ASP A 128 -0.13 10.85 7.48
CA ASP A 128 -0.83 10.97 8.76
C ASP A 128 -1.84 9.83 9.00
N PRO A 129 -1.36 8.57 9.07
CA PRO A 129 -2.22 7.40 9.16
C PRO A 129 -2.95 7.29 10.51
N GLU A 130 -2.48 7.98 11.55
CA GLU A 130 -3.15 8.06 12.85
C GLU A 130 -4.50 8.76 12.74
N ARG A 131 -4.57 9.88 12.01
CA ARG A 131 -5.82 10.57 11.75
C ARG A 131 -6.84 9.69 11.04
N ILE A 132 -6.38 8.89 10.07
CA ILE A 132 -7.23 7.95 9.35
C ILE A 132 -7.70 6.81 10.27
N TYR A 133 -6.78 6.22 11.02
CA TYR A 133 -7.07 5.19 12.01
C TYR A 133 -8.12 5.65 13.03
N ASN A 134 -7.91 6.81 13.65
CA ASN A 134 -8.83 7.38 14.64
C ASN A 134 -10.20 7.65 14.03
N LYS A 135 -10.25 8.21 12.82
CA LYS A 135 -11.51 8.49 12.12
C LYS A 135 -12.31 7.22 11.82
N ILE A 136 -11.66 6.14 11.40
CA ILE A 136 -12.34 4.85 11.18
C ILE A 136 -12.86 4.30 12.51
N LYS A 137 -12.05 4.38 13.58
CA LYS A 137 -12.43 3.91 14.91
C LYS A 137 -13.62 4.69 15.47
N GLU A 138 -13.62 6.01 15.37
CA GLU A 138 -14.74 6.87 15.76
C GLU A 138 -16.03 6.48 15.03
N LYS A 139 -15.96 6.26 13.71
CA LYS A 139 -17.11 5.83 12.92
C LYS A 139 -17.64 4.47 13.35
N ILE A 140 -16.77 3.50 13.65
CA ILE A 140 -17.16 2.19 14.17
C ILE A 140 -17.93 2.34 15.50
N GLU A 141 -17.41 3.13 16.43
CA GLU A 141 -18.07 3.34 17.73
C GLU A 141 -19.41 4.06 17.59
N MET A 142 -19.51 5.08 16.75
CA MET A 142 -20.79 5.75 16.45
C MET A 142 -21.84 4.77 15.90
N PHE A 143 -21.44 3.82 15.05
CA PHE A 143 -22.35 2.81 14.53
C PHE A 143 -22.82 1.82 15.61
N LYS A 144 -21.92 1.39 16.50
CA LYS A 144 -22.29 0.50 17.61
C LYS A 144 -23.30 1.13 18.55
N THR A 145 -23.12 2.42 18.89
CA THR A 145 -24.06 3.14 19.76
C THR A 145 -25.45 3.25 19.13
N LYS A 146 -25.53 3.63 17.85
CA LYS A 146 -26.80 3.72 17.13
C LYS A 146 -27.55 2.39 17.04
N ILE A 147 -26.83 1.28 16.92
CA ILE A 147 -27.46 -0.06 16.89
C ILE A 147 -28.10 -0.38 18.24
N LYS A 148 -27.40 -0.11 19.34
CA LYS A 148 -27.93 -0.32 20.70
C LYS A 148 -29.17 0.52 20.98
N GLU A 149 -29.15 1.80 20.63
CA GLU A 149 -30.30 2.71 20.81
C GLU A 149 -31.55 2.25 20.02
N ASN A 150 -31.37 1.62 18.86
CA ASN A 150 -32.47 1.08 18.06
C ASN A 150 -32.97 -0.29 18.54
N GLU A 151 -32.20 -1.02 19.34
CA GLU A 151 -32.62 -2.30 19.94
C GLU A 151 -33.36 -2.10 21.27
N GLU A 152 -33.20 -0.93 21.90
CA GLU A 152 -33.85 -0.55 23.16
C GLU A 152 -35.22 0.15 22.97
N HIS A 153 -35.65 0.35 21.72
CA HIS A 153 -36.94 0.96 21.33
C HIS A 153 -37.83 -0.02 20.56
#